data_AF-A0A6B2G504-F1
#
_entry.id   AF-A0A6B2G504-F1
#
_cell.length_a   1.000
_cell.length_b   1.000
_cell.length_c   1.000
_cell.angle_alpha   90.00
_cell.angle_beta   90.00
_cell.angle_gamma   90.00
#
_symmetry.space_group_name_H-M   'P 1'
#
loop_
_entity.id
_entity.type
_entity.pdbx_description
1 polymer ?
#
loop_
_entity_poly.entity_id
_entity_poly.type
_entity_poly.pdbx_seq_one_letter_code
_entity_poly.pdbx_strand_id
1 'polypeptide(L)'
;MKRATTKRKGNKKDTSAHDELWIRIIGLNPDELSKEFEHMLDEMNVTNKEIRESASNRDMETKLNMLYNYQKNEQLTGGSNERKPTDFSNELSKVEQPPESLHATLQSLRIYLGSGSLSRSKEFCLASGEKIKPILIKYIQCVSHQSPFSLEILMECTKCMKSFMDDPAGLNLVMKDPEYISSLVCCLIPEHPRLMVEAIRLLAAISLVNSSLVLTCISQIARKNNTSRFQKV
;
A
#
# COMPACT_ATOMS: atom_id res chain seq x y z
N MET A 1 24.18 -50.51 15.56
CA MET A 1 23.79 -49.16 15.12
C MET A 1 22.31 -49.16 14.73
N LYS A 2 21.43 -48.62 15.59
CA LYS A 2 20.00 -48.44 15.31
C LYS A 2 19.80 -47.06 14.69
N ARG A 3 19.28 -46.98 13.45
CA ARG A 3 18.90 -45.70 12.81
C ARG A 3 17.55 -45.25 13.37
N ALA A 4 17.53 -44.09 14.01
CA ALA A 4 16.33 -43.43 14.48
C ALA A 4 15.59 -42.79 13.30
N THR A 5 14.31 -43.12 13.15
CA THR A 5 13.38 -42.47 12.24
C THR A 5 12.85 -41.19 12.89
N THR A 6 13.31 -40.03 12.41
CA THR A 6 12.80 -38.73 12.84
C THR A 6 11.39 -38.53 12.30
N LYS A 7 10.40 -38.72 13.17
CA LYS A 7 8.98 -38.45 12.91
C LYS A 7 8.79 -36.94 12.72
N ARG A 8 8.51 -36.52 11.47
CA ARG A 8 8.10 -35.16 11.12
C ARG A 8 6.83 -34.83 11.92
N LYS A 9 6.93 -33.97 12.94
CA LYS A 9 5.77 -33.42 13.66
C LYS A 9 5.05 -32.47 12.70
N GLY A 10 3.98 -32.97 12.06
CA GLY A 10 3.01 -32.12 11.38
C GLY A 10 2.37 -31.16 12.38
N ASN A 11 2.22 -29.91 11.96
CA ASN A 11 1.72 -28.79 12.74
C ASN A 11 0.23 -29.01 13.06
N LYS A 12 -0.08 -29.63 14.21
CA LYS A 12 -1.47 -29.88 14.67
C LYS A 12 -2.28 -28.61 15.01
N LYS A 13 -1.65 -27.44 15.02
CA LYS A 13 -2.30 -26.16 15.36
C LYS A 13 -3.09 -25.56 14.20
N ASP A 14 -2.63 -25.72 12.96
CA ASP A 14 -3.24 -25.03 11.82
C ASP A 14 -4.60 -25.65 11.42
N THR A 15 -4.78 -26.96 11.59
CA THR A 15 -6.06 -27.62 11.28
C THR A 15 -7.19 -27.23 12.23
N SER A 16 -6.90 -27.00 13.53
CA SER A 16 -7.93 -26.65 14.52
C SER A 16 -8.53 -25.26 14.26
N ALA A 17 -7.67 -24.27 14.00
CA ALA A 17 -8.11 -22.89 13.76
C ALA A 17 -8.87 -22.75 12.43
N HIS A 18 -8.48 -23.52 11.42
CA HIS A 18 -9.20 -23.57 10.13
C HIS A 18 -10.63 -24.08 10.28
N ASP A 19 -10.81 -25.13 11.08
CA ASP A 19 -12.12 -25.72 11.32
C ASP A 19 -13.00 -24.81 12.19
N GLU A 20 -12.44 -24.17 13.21
CA GLU A 20 -13.15 -23.22 14.09
C GLU A 20 -13.69 -21.98 13.33
N LEU A 21 -12.90 -21.40 12.44
CA LEU A 21 -13.31 -20.22 11.68
C LEU A 21 -14.43 -20.55 10.68
N TRP A 22 -14.34 -21.70 10.00
CA TRP A 22 -15.41 -22.15 9.10
C TRP A 22 -16.69 -22.42 9.87
N ILE A 23 -16.62 -23.12 11.01
CA ILE A 23 -17.77 -23.40 11.89
C ILE A 23 -18.46 -22.11 12.33
N ARG A 24 -17.70 -21.08 12.69
CA ARG A 24 -18.26 -19.77 13.04
C ARG A 24 -19.02 -19.14 11.88
N ILE A 25 -18.43 -19.15 10.68
CA ILE A 25 -19.00 -18.48 9.50
C ILE A 25 -20.28 -19.18 9.02
N ILE A 26 -20.29 -20.51 8.97
CA ILE A 26 -21.51 -21.26 8.60
C ILE A 26 -22.61 -21.16 9.65
N GLY A 27 -22.26 -20.83 10.90
CA GLY A 27 -23.20 -20.63 12.00
C GLY A 27 -23.89 -19.26 11.98
N LEU A 28 -23.48 -18.33 11.11
CA LEU A 28 -24.11 -17.02 10.98
C LEU A 28 -25.52 -17.16 10.39
N ASN A 29 -26.47 -16.41 10.95
CA ASN A 29 -27.79 -16.30 10.33
C ASN A 29 -27.72 -15.43 9.05
N PRO A 30 -28.77 -15.43 8.19
CA PRO A 30 -28.73 -14.70 6.92
C PRO A 30 -28.45 -13.20 7.05
N ASP A 31 -28.98 -12.54 8.09
CA ASP A 31 -28.80 -11.10 8.30
C ASP A 31 -27.37 -10.80 8.78
N GLU A 32 -26.83 -11.62 9.67
CA GLU A 32 -25.44 -11.54 10.13
C GLU A 32 -24.45 -11.77 8.99
N LEU A 33 -24.69 -12.80 8.17
CA LEU A 33 -23.85 -13.07 7.00
C LEU A 33 -23.87 -11.89 6.03
N SER A 34 -25.06 -11.33 5.75
CA SER A 34 -25.17 -10.18 4.86
C SER A 34 -24.38 -8.98 5.41
N LYS A 35 -24.47 -8.72 6.71
CA LYS A 35 -23.76 -7.62 7.36
C LYS A 35 -22.24 -7.81 7.31
N GLU A 36 -21.74 -9.00 7.63
CA GLU A 36 -20.32 -9.33 7.57
C GLU A 36 -19.78 -9.29 6.13
N PHE A 37 -20.59 -9.70 5.15
CA PHE A 37 -20.23 -9.66 3.74
C PHE A 37 -20.13 -8.22 3.22
N GLU A 38 -21.09 -7.35 3.54
CA GLU A 38 -21.02 -5.93 3.17
C GLU A 38 -19.82 -5.24 3.83
N HIS A 39 -19.55 -5.55 5.10
CA HIS A 39 -18.35 -5.06 5.79
C HIS A 39 -17.06 -5.53 5.11
N MET A 40 -16.98 -6.79 4.69
CA MET A 40 -15.84 -7.30 3.91
C MET A 40 -15.65 -6.51 2.61
N LEU A 41 -16.72 -6.24 1.86
CA LEU A 41 -16.65 -5.47 0.62
C LEU A 41 -16.17 -4.03 0.85
N ASP A 42 -16.59 -3.42 1.96
CA ASP A 42 -16.13 -2.10 2.38
C ASP A 42 -14.64 -2.12 2.71
N GLU A 43 -14.20 -3.08 3.52
CA GLU A 43 -12.78 -3.24 3.87
C GLU A 43 -11.89 -3.55 2.67
N MET A 44 -12.42 -4.22 1.64
CA MET A 44 -11.71 -4.48 0.37
C MET A 44 -11.76 -3.29 -0.61
N ASN A 45 -12.34 -2.16 -0.21
CA ASN A 45 -12.49 -0.95 -1.04
C ASN A 45 -13.21 -1.21 -2.38
N VAL A 46 -14.23 -2.09 -2.39
CA VAL A 46 -15.01 -2.41 -3.59
C VAL A 46 -16.04 -1.29 -3.85
N THR A 47 -15.56 -0.21 -4.49
CA THR A 47 -16.35 1.00 -4.79
C THR A 47 -17.09 0.94 -6.13
N ASN A 48 -16.67 0.06 -7.04
CA ASN A 48 -17.36 -0.13 -8.31
C ASN A 48 -18.71 -0.82 -8.08
N LYS A 49 -19.79 -0.12 -8.44
CA LYS A 49 -21.17 -0.60 -8.24
C LYS A 49 -21.46 -1.91 -8.95
N GLU A 50 -21.03 -2.07 -10.20
CA GLU A 50 -21.27 -3.30 -10.97
C GLU A 50 -20.56 -4.51 -10.34
N ILE A 51 -19.32 -4.32 -9.88
CA ILE A 51 -18.56 -5.38 -9.18
C ILE A 51 -19.23 -5.71 -7.86
N ARG A 52 -19.64 -4.68 -7.09
CA ARG A 52 -20.31 -4.88 -5.79
C ARG A 52 -21.64 -5.60 -5.95
N GLU A 53 -22.48 -5.15 -6.88
CA GLU A 53 -23.76 -5.81 -7.21
C GLU A 53 -23.55 -7.25 -7.68
N SER A 54 -22.55 -7.49 -8.53
CA SER A 54 -22.21 -8.85 -8.95
C SER A 54 -21.77 -9.74 -7.78
N ALA A 55 -21.13 -9.21 -6.75
CA ALA A 55 -20.73 -9.96 -5.56
C ALA A 55 -21.94 -10.18 -4.63
N SER A 56 -22.76 -9.14 -4.42
CA SER A 56 -23.96 -9.21 -3.56
C SER A 56 -25.05 -10.12 -4.15
N ASN A 57 -25.08 -10.35 -5.46
CA ASN A 57 -26.03 -11.27 -6.12
C ASN A 57 -25.57 -12.74 -6.15
N ARG A 58 -24.39 -13.06 -5.59
CA ARG A 58 -23.93 -14.46 -5.50
C ARG A 58 -24.78 -15.27 -4.52
N ASP A 59 -24.81 -16.58 -4.73
CA ASP A 59 -25.45 -17.52 -3.83
C ASP A 59 -24.77 -17.54 -2.44
N MET A 60 -25.50 -18.07 -1.45
CA MET A 60 -25.05 -18.10 -0.05
C MET A 60 -23.74 -18.88 0.14
N GLU A 61 -23.56 -20.00 -0.57
CA GLU A 61 -22.35 -20.82 -0.45
C GLU A 61 -21.12 -20.06 -0.96
N THR A 62 -21.25 -19.37 -2.10
CA THR A 62 -20.20 -18.49 -2.61
C THR A 62 -19.86 -17.38 -1.63
N LYS A 63 -20.86 -16.72 -1.03
CA LYS A 63 -20.64 -15.65 -0.04
C LYS A 63 -19.91 -16.14 1.22
N LEU A 64 -20.32 -17.31 1.74
CA LEU A 64 -19.66 -17.96 2.88
C LEU A 64 -18.19 -18.26 2.58
N ASN A 65 -17.92 -18.83 1.40
CA ASN A 65 -16.56 -19.12 0.95
C ASN A 65 -15.71 -17.85 0.78
N MET A 66 -16.28 -16.77 0.23
CA MET A 66 -15.59 -15.49 0.11
C MET A 66 -15.24 -14.91 1.48
N LEU A 67 -16.20 -14.87 2.40
CA LEU A 67 -15.99 -14.38 3.76
C LEU A 67 -14.95 -15.21 4.53
N TYR A 68 -15.00 -16.53 4.37
CA TYR A 68 -14.00 -17.44 4.93
C TYR A 68 -12.60 -17.12 4.44
N ASN A 69 -12.42 -17.02 3.11
CA ASN A 69 -11.12 -16.75 2.52
C ASN A 69 -10.59 -15.35 2.90
N TYR A 70 -11.48 -14.35 2.97
CA TYR A 70 -11.11 -13.02 3.44
C TYR A 70 -10.61 -13.05 4.88
N GLN A 71 -11.38 -13.59 5.82
CA GLN A 71 -10.99 -13.60 7.23
C GLN A 71 -9.79 -14.51 7.49
N LYS A 72 -9.68 -15.63 6.77
CA LYS A 72 -8.49 -16.48 6.78
C LYS A 72 -7.28 -15.69 6.32
N ASN A 73 -7.39 -14.95 5.22
CA ASN A 73 -6.30 -14.12 4.73
C ASN A 73 -5.96 -13.05 5.76
N GLU A 74 -6.94 -12.32 6.33
CA GLU A 74 -6.69 -11.33 7.38
C GLU A 74 -5.98 -11.92 8.61
N GLN A 75 -6.30 -13.17 9.01
CA GLN A 75 -5.62 -13.87 10.10
C GLN A 75 -4.21 -14.33 9.74
N LEU A 76 -4.01 -14.86 8.53
CA LEU A 76 -2.68 -15.19 8.01
C LEU A 76 -1.84 -13.93 7.94
N THR A 77 -2.45 -12.83 7.49
CA THR A 77 -1.86 -11.50 7.44
C THR A 77 -1.92 -10.75 8.79
N GLY A 78 -2.11 -11.47 9.89
CA GLY A 78 -2.11 -10.94 11.26
C GLY A 78 -1.36 -11.84 12.25
N GLY A 79 -0.76 -12.94 11.76
CA GLY A 79 -0.07 -13.93 12.57
C GLY A 79 1.32 -13.47 13.06
N SER A 80 1.98 -14.29 13.88
CA SER A 80 3.28 -13.96 14.51
C SER A 80 4.46 -13.78 13.53
N ASN A 81 4.30 -14.18 12.26
CA ASN A 81 5.29 -14.00 11.20
C ASN A 81 4.91 -12.87 10.20
N GLU A 82 3.81 -12.16 10.47
CA GLU A 82 3.35 -11.01 9.67
C GLU A 82 4.20 -9.77 9.97
N ARG A 83 4.48 -8.96 8.93
CA ARG A 83 5.00 -7.61 9.14
C ARG A 83 3.88 -6.65 9.50
N LYS A 84 3.99 -6.06 10.68
CA LYS A 84 3.10 -5.02 11.20
C LYS A 84 3.46 -3.64 10.62
N PRO A 85 2.57 -2.66 10.68
CA PRO A 85 2.89 -1.28 10.31
C PRO A 85 4.11 -0.71 11.02
N THR A 86 4.34 -1.12 12.27
CA THR A 86 5.51 -0.75 13.08
C THR A 86 6.80 -1.34 12.53
N ASP A 87 6.77 -2.53 11.94
CA ASP A 87 7.95 -3.18 11.36
C ASP A 87 8.41 -2.39 10.13
N PHE A 88 7.47 -2.00 9.27
CA PHE A 88 7.75 -1.06 8.17
C PHE A 88 8.26 0.27 8.71
N SER A 89 7.66 0.84 9.77
CA SER A 89 8.15 2.10 10.36
C SER A 89 9.62 2.02 10.76
N ASN A 90 9.99 0.93 11.44
CA ASN A 90 11.34 0.69 11.93
C ASN A 90 12.32 0.50 10.76
N GLU A 91 11.95 -0.27 9.75
CA GLU A 91 12.77 -0.48 8.55
C GLU A 91 12.96 0.82 7.75
N LEU A 92 11.89 1.57 7.50
CA LEU A 92 11.92 2.84 6.76
C LEU A 92 12.71 3.93 7.51
N SER A 93 12.77 3.88 8.84
CA SER A 93 13.50 4.85 9.67
C SER A 93 15.00 4.57 9.79
N LYS A 94 15.51 3.45 9.27
CA LYS A 94 16.95 3.13 9.33
C LYS A 94 17.73 4.11 8.44
N VAL A 95 18.54 4.96 9.09
CA VAL A 95 19.34 6.02 8.45
C VAL A 95 20.36 5.43 7.46
N GLU A 96 21.03 4.34 7.86
CA GLU A 96 22.08 3.68 7.09
C GLU A 96 21.69 2.23 6.77
N GLN A 97 20.63 2.06 5.99
CA GLN A 97 20.30 0.75 5.42
C GLN A 97 20.87 0.60 4.01
N PRO A 98 21.31 -0.62 3.62
CA PRO A 98 21.67 -0.91 2.24
C PRO A 98 20.49 -0.55 1.31
N PRO A 99 20.74 0.12 0.18
CA PRO A 99 19.71 0.45 -0.79
C PRO A 99 18.85 -0.77 -1.18
N GLU A 100 19.44 -1.95 -1.26
CA GLU A 100 18.78 -3.20 -1.65
C GLU A 100 17.78 -3.67 -0.60
N SER A 101 18.12 -3.46 0.68
CA SER A 101 17.22 -3.76 1.79
C SER A 101 16.03 -2.80 1.78
N LEU A 102 16.27 -1.50 1.56
CA LEU A 102 15.19 -0.53 1.44
C LEU A 102 14.26 -0.85 0.26
N HIS A 103 14.83 -1.19 -0.89
CA HIS A 103 14.05 -1.58 -2.06
C HIS A 103 13.15 -2.78 -1.74
N ALA A 104 13.68 -3.82 -1.09
CA ALA A 104 12.89 -4.99 -0.68
C ALA A 104 11.79 -4.64 0.33
N THR A 105 12.08 -3.75 1.30
CA THR A 105 11.08 -3.21 2.23
C THR A 105 9.97 -2.46 1.48
N LEU A 106 10.31 -1.63 0.50
CA LEU A 106 9.32 -0.88 -0.30
C LEU A 106 8.47 -1.80 -1.18
N GLN A 107 9.07 -2.80 -1.85
CA GLN A 107 8.31 -3.79 -2.63
C GLN A 107 7.28 -4.52 -1.75
N SER A 108 7.71 -4.85 -0.53
CA SER A 108 6.86 -5.50 0.44
C SER A 108 5.75 -4.59 0.97
N LEU A 109 6.09 -3.34 1.24
CA LEU A 109 5.13 -2.33 1.66
C LEU A 109 4.07 -2.08 0.57
N ARG A 110 4.48 -2.04 -0.71
CA ARG A 110 3.55 -1.91 -1.84
C ARG A 110 2.52 -3.05 -1.84
N ILE A 111 2.98 -4.28 -1.63
CA ILE A 111 2.08 -5.44 -1.54
C ILE A 111 1.18 -5.30 -0.32
N TYR A 112 1.74 -4.98 0.84
CA TYR A 112 1.03 -4.79 2.10
C TYR A 112 -0.11 -3.75 1.99
N LEU A 113 0.16 -2.61 1.35
CA LEU A 113 -0.84 -1.56 1.12
C LEU A 113 -1.82 -1.92 -0.01
N GLY A 114 -1.36 -2.58 -1.06
CA GLY A 114 -2.18 -2.87 -2.25
C GLY A 114 -3.10 -4.08 -2.12
N SER A 115 -2.79 -5.03 -1.24
CA SER A 115 -3.62 -6.21 -0.98
C SER A 115 -4.27 -6.22 0.41
N GLY A 116 -4.05 -5.16 1.19
CA GLY A 116 -4.58 -5.02 2.55
C GLY A 116 -6.03 -4.52 2.58
N SER A 117 -6.69 -4.75 3.71
CA SER A 117 -7.95 -4.09 4.06
C SER A 117 -7.75 -2.59 4.30
N LEU A 118 -8.82 -1.79 4.16
CA LEU A 118 -8.82 -0.36 4.47
C LEU A 118 -8.34 -0.08 5.91
N SER A 119 -8.67 -0.94 6.86
CA SER A 119 -8.17 -0.80 8.23
C SER A 119 -6.65 -0.90 8.32
N ARG A 120 -6.04 -1.80 7.53
CA ARG A 120 -4.59 -2.01 7.50
C ARG A 120 -3.85 -0.84 6.85
N SER A 121 -4.33 -0.38 5.70
CA SER A 121 -3.78 0.81 5.05
C SER A 121 -3.87 2.02 5.97
N LYS A 122 -5.02 2.22 6.63
CA LYS A 122 -5.23 3.29 7.60
C LYS A 122 -4.29 3.18 8.80
N GLU A 123 -4.11 2.00 9.38
CA GLU A 123 -3.17 1.78 10.49
C GLU A 123 -1.75 2.19 10.09
N PHE A 124 -1.29 1.77 8.91
CA PHE A 124 -0.01 2.22 8.38
C PHE A 124 0.04 3.73 8.17
N CYS A 125 -0.98 4.34 7.57
CA CYS A 125 -1.01 5.78 7.32
C CYS A 125 -0.86 6.58 8.60
N LEU A 126 -1.53 6.16 9.68
CA LEU A 126 -1.48 6.82 10.98
C LEU A 126 -0.17 6.57 11.73
N ALA A 127 0.37 5.36 11.68
CA ALA A 127 1.56 4.99 12.46
C ALA A 127 2.89 5.34 11.77
N SER A 128 2.92 5.29 10.44
CA SER A 128 4.17 5.18 9.66
C SER A 128 4.16 5.97 8.35
N GLY A 129 3.02 6.56 7.94
CA GLY A 129 2.89 7.25 6.65
C GLY A 129 3.90 8.38 6.43
N GLU A 130 4.23 9.12 7.50
CA GLU A 130 5.21 10.22 7.46
C GLU A 130 6.62 9.77 7.07
N LYS A 131 6.95 8.48 7.24
CA LYS A 131 8.27 7.91 6.91
C LYS A 131 8.53 7.82 5.41
N ILE A 132 7.49 7.88 4.57
CA ILE A 132 7.64 7.80 3.12
C ILE A 132 8.29 9.09 2.56
N LYS A 133 7.92 10.26 3.09
CA LYS A 133 8.43 11.57 2.62
C LYS A 133 9.95 11.68 2.61
N PRO A 134 10.69 11.44 3.71
CA PRO A 134 12.14 11.59 3.72
C PRO A 134 12.84 10.64 2.73
N ILE A 135 12.24 9.47 2.44
CA ILE A 135 12.76 8.54 1.45
C ILE A 135 12.59 9.11 0.03
N LEU A 136 11.41 9.63 -0.30
CA LEU A 136 11.17 10.32 -1.58
C LEU A 136 12.19 11.43 -1.79
N ILE A 137 12.34 12.33 -0.81
CA ILE A 137 13.24 13.49 -0.89
C ILE A 137 14.70 13.03 -1.10
N LYS A 138 15.15 12.03 -0.33
CA LYS A 138 16.51 11.47 -0.44
C LYS A 138 16.77 10.93 -1.85
N TYR A 139 15.88 10.08 -2.36
CA TYR A 139 16.14 9.40 -3.63
C TYR A 139 15.91 10.28 -4.85
N ILE A 140 15.07 11.32 -4.77
CA ILE A 140 15.00 12.38 -5.79
C ILE A 140 16.36 13.05 -5.98
N GLN A 141 17.05 13.38 -4.89
CA GLN A 141 18.39 13.97 -4.95
C GLN A 141 19.40 12.98 -5.55
N CYS A 142 19.29 11.69 -5.21
CA CYS A 142 20.19 10.65 -5.73
C CYS A 142 20.03 10.36 -7.22
N VAL A 143 18.83 10.53 -7.79
CA VAL A 143 18.59 10.32 -9.24
C VAL A 143 19.43 11.29 -10.09
N SER A 144 19.67 12.51 -9.61
CA SER A 144 20.56 13.47 -10.29
C SER A 144 22.01 12.99 -10.42
N HIS A 145 22.43 12.05 -9.57
CA HIS A 145 23.77 11.46 -9.58
C HIS A 145 23.88 10.21 -10.46
N GLN A 146 22.86 9.92 -11.29
CA GLN A 146 22.84 8.82 -12.28
C GLN A 146 23.07 7.41 -11.71
N SER A 147 22.75 7.17 -10.43
CA SER A 147 22.76 5.80 -9.89
C SER A 147 21.50 5.04 -10.37
N PRO A 148 21.62 4.01 -11.23
CA PRO A 148 20.46 3.30 -11.76
C PRO A 148 19.58 2.69 -10.66
N PHE A 149 20.22 2.26 -9.57
CA PHE A 149 19.51 1.63 -8.46
C PHE A 149 18.72 2.63 -7.60
N SER A 150 19.16 3.89 -7.53
CA SER A 150 18.41 4.95 -6.86
C SER A 150 17.08 5.24 -7.58
N LEU A 151 17.06 5.10 -8.91
CA LEU A 151 15.85 5.23 -9.71
C LEU A 151 14.85 4.10 -9.44
N GLU A 152 15.32 2.86 -9.26
CA GLU A 152 14.46 1.73 -8.92
C GLU A 152 13.78 1.93 -7.56
N ILE A 153 14.53 2.42 -6.57
CA ILE A 153 13.98 2.75 -5.25
C ILE A 153 12.95 3.87 -5.33
N LEU A 154 13.24 4.95 -6.07
CA LEU A 154 12.31 6.05 -6.24
C LEU A 154 11.02 5.61 -6.97
N MET A 155 11.17 4.78 -8.01
CA MET A 155 10.05 4.16 -8.73
C MET A 155 9.19 3.33 -7.78
N GLU A 156 9.81 2.48 -6.97
CA GLU A 156 9.07 1.61 -6.05
C GLU A 156 8.38 2.42 -4.94
N CYS A 157 9.05 3.45 -4.42
CA CYS A 157 8.45 4.40 -3.49
C CYS A 157 7.24 5.15 -4.09
N THR A 158 7.33 5.56 -5.36
CA THR A 158 6.22 6.19 -6.09
C THR A 158 5.04 5.23 -6.27
N LYS A 159 5.28 3.93 -6.45
CA LYS A 159 4.21 2.92 -6.47
C LYS A 159 3.59 2.71 -5.09
N CYS A 160 4.37 2.74 -4.02
CA CYS A 160 3.83 2.72 -2.66
C CYS A 160 2.90 3.92 -2.42
N MET A 161 3.27 5.10 -2.92
CA MET A 161 2.45 6.31 -2.83
C MET A 161 1.08 6.14 -3.48
N LYS A 162 0.98 5.39 -4.59
CA LYS A 162 -0.30 5.09 -5.22
C LYS A 162 -1.26 4.39 -4.24
N SER A 163 -0.85 3.23 -3.71
CA SER A 163 -1.68 2.48 -2.76
C SER A 163 -1.89 3.22 -1.44
N PHE A 164 -0.92 4.05 -1.04
CA PHE A 164 -1.04 4.92 0.12
C PHE A 164 -2.15 5.97 -0.04
N MET A 165 -2.27 6.57 -1.23
CA MET A 165 -3.28 7.60 -1.50
C MET A 165 -4.64 7.04 -1.91
N ASP A 166 -4.74 5.73 -2.20
CA ASP A 166 -6.03 5.05 -2.36
C ASP A 166 -6.81 5.04 -1.02
N ASP A 167 -6.10 5.14 0.12
CA ASP A 167 -6.69 5.30 1.45
C ASP A 167 -6.95 6.79 1.78
N PRO A 168 -8.15 7.16 2.28
CA PRO A 168 -8.47 8.54 2.64
C PRO A 168 -7.53 9.17 3.68
N ALA A 169 -7.00 8.39 4.64
CA ALA A 169 -6.05 8.88 5.63
C ALA A 169 -4.69 9.20 4.98
N GLY A 170 -4.22 8.35 4.06
CA GLY A 170 -2.99 8.59 3.32
C GLY A 170 -3.11 9.77 2.37
N LEU A 171 -4.22 9.89 1.63
CA LEU A 171 -4.50 11.06 0.80
C LEU A 171 -4.53 12.35 1.64
N ASN A 172 -5.22 12.35 2.79
CA ASN A 172 -5.28 13.51 3.68
C ASN A 172 -3.88 13.93 4.17
N LEU A 173 -2.99 12.97 4.43
CA LEU A 173 -1.61 13.24 4.81
C LEU A 173 -0.85 13.96 3.68
N VAL A 174 -0.96 13.48 2.45
CA VAL A 174 -0.37 14.13 1.26
C VAL A 174 -0.92 15.55 1.04
N MET A 175 -2.21 15.75 1.28
CA MET A 175 -2.87 17.03 1.07
C MET A 175 -2.52 18.08 2.13
N LYS A 176 -2.23 17.64 3.36
CA LYS A 176 -1.83 18.52 4.48
C LYS A 176 -0.39 18.99 4.39
N ASP A 177 0.48 18.21 3.74
CA ASP A 177 1.90 18.49 3.64
C ASP A 177 2.32 18.64 2.16
N PRO A 178 2.44 19.89 1.66
CA PRO A 178 2.82 20.18 0.28
C PRO A 178 4.19 19.63 -0.15
N GLU A 179 5.05 19.21 0.78
CA GLU A 179 6.34 18.59 0.43
C GLU A 179 6.17 17.24 -0.27
N TYR A 180 5.11 16.49 0.02
CA TYR A 180 4.80 15.26 -0.73
C TYR A 180 4.53 15.58 -2.20
N ILE A 181 3.68 16.58 -2.45
CA ILE A 181 3.31 17.03 -3.79
C ILE A 181 4.52 17.62 -4.51
N SER A 182 5.32 18.43 -3.81
CA SER A 182 6.56 19.00 -4.34
C SER A 182 7.57 17.92 -4.72
N SER A 183 7.66 16.85 -3.92
CA SER A 183 8.50 15.68 -4.22
C SER A 183 8.01 14.96 -5.49
N LEU A 184 6.70 14.75 -5.64
CA LEU A 184 6.12 14.17 -6.86
C LEU A 184 6.36 15.05 -8.10
N VAL A 185 6.31 16.38 -7.96
CA VAL A 185 6.68 17.32 -9.04
C VAL A 185 8.15 17.15 -9.43
N CYS A 186 9.05 16.96 -8.47
CA CYS A 186 10.46 16.69 -8.76
C CYS A 186 10.70 15.34 -9.45
N CYS A 187 9.75 14.40 -9.39
CA CYS A 187 9.81 13.13 -10.13
C CYS A 187 9.44 13.27 -11.62
N LEU A 188 9.07 14.46 -12.10
CA LEU A 188 8.76 14.73 -13.51
C LEU A 188 10.04 14.86 -14.36
N ILE A 189 10.77 13.75 -14.48
CA ILE A 189 12.08 13.68 -15.15
C ILE A 189 11.91 13.05 -16.55
N PRO A 190 12.04 13.80 -17.65
CA PRO A 190 11.79 13.29 -19.00
C PRO A 190 12.73 12.17 -19.46
N GLU A 191 13.96 12.12 -18.95
CA GLU A 191 14.93 11.05 -19.18
C GLU A 191 14.47 9.72 -18.55
N HIS A 192 13.52 9.78 -17.62
CA HIS A 192 12.95 8.64 -16.92
C HIS A 192 11.43 8.56 -17.13
N PRO A 193 10.97 8.29 -18.37
CA PRO A 193 9.56 8.41 -18.75
C PRO A 193 8.64 7.50 -17.92
N ARG A 194 9.13 6.35 -17.47
CA ARG A 194 8.35 5.45 -16.59
C ARG A 194 8.04 6.12 -15.26
N LEU A 195 9.03 6.78 -14.64
CA LEU A 195 8.85 7.46 -13.36
C LEU A 195 7.91 8.66 -13.54
N MET A 196 8.16 9.43 -14.59
CA MET A 196 7.35 10.60 -14.94
C MET A 196 5.88 10.23 -15.13
N VAL A 197 5.56 9.12 -15.82
CA VAL A 197 4.17 8.67 -16.00
C VAL A 197 3.50 8.35 -14.67
N GLU A 198 4.17 7.64 -13.76
CA GLU A 198 3.59 7.34 -12.45
C GLU A 198 3.39 8.61 -11.62
N ALA A 199 4.38 9.51 -11.60
CA ALA A 199 4.27 10.79 -10.90
C ALA A 199 3.13 11.67 -11.46
N ILE A 200 2.99 11.75 -12.80
CA ILE A 200 1.91 12.51 -13.46
C ILE A 200 0.54 11.94 -13.09
N ARG A 201 0.37 10.61 -13.07
CA ARG A 201 -0.92 10.00 -12.69
C ARG A 201 -1.34 10.41 -11.28
N LEU A 202 -0.39 10.39 -10.35
CA LEU A 202 -0.63 10.80 -8.96
C LEU A 202 -0.97 12.29 -8.87
N LEU A 203 -0.17 13.15 -9.51
CA LEU A 203 -0.41 14.60 -9.53
C LEU A 203 -1.75 14.95 -10.21
N ALA A 204 -2.13 14.22 -11.26
CA ALA A 204 -3.41 14.40 -11.94
C ALA A 204 -4.57 14.05 -11.00
N ALA A 205 -4.52 12.93 -10.27
CA ALA A 205 -5.53 12.59 -9.29
C ALA A 205 -5.64 13.65 -8.18
N ILE A 206 -4.50 14.12 -7.64
CA ILE A 206 -4.46 15.19 -6.64
C ILE A 206 -5.05 16.50 -7.21
N SER A 207 -4.81 16.80 -8.49
CA SER A 207 -5.33 18.00 -9.14
C SER A 207 -6.84 18.03 -9.27
N LEU A 208 -7.50 16.86 -9.32
CA LEU A 208 -8.96 16.77 -9.31
C LEU A 208 -9.55 17.16 -7.93
N VAL A 209 -8.76 17.00 -6.86
CA VAL A 209 -9.16 17.38 -5.50
C VAL A 209 -8.76 18.82 -5.19
N ASN A 210 -7.53 19.22 -5.55
CA ASN A 210 -7.02 20.58 -5.35
C ASN A 210 -5.98 20.97 -6.40
N SER A 211 -6.46 21.48 -7.53
CA SER A 211 -5.61 21.94 -8.64
C SER A 211 -4.69 23.11 -8.26
N SER A 212 -5.16 24.02 -7.40
CA SER A 212 -4.40 25.19 -6.97
C SER A 212 -3.14 24.83 -6.19
N LEU A 213 -3.22 23.78 -5.37
CA LEU A 213 -2.11 23.27 -4.59
C LEU A 213 -1.02 22.69 -5.50
N VAL A 214 -1.41 21.84 -6.46
CA VAL A 214 -0.48 21.26 -7.45
C VAL A 214 0.22 22.37 -8.26
N LEU A 215 -0.55 23.34 -8.78
CA LEU A 215 0.02 24.48 -9.53
C LEU A 215 0.99 25.32 -8.69
N THR A 216 0.72 25.47 -7.40
CA THR A 216 1.60 26.19 -6.47
C THR A 216 2.92 25.45 -6.30
N CYS A 217 2.88 24.14 -6.06
CA CYS A 217 4.10 23.31 -5.96
C CYS A 217 4.93 23.36 -7.25
N ILE A 218 4.30 23.21 -8.43
CA ILE A 218 5.01 23.32 -9.71
C ILE A 218 5.67 24.70 -9.85
N SER A 219 4.97 25.78 -9.47
CA SER A 219 5.54 27.14 -9.50
C SER A 219 6.73 27.30 -8.58
N GLN A 220 6.67 26.74 -7.37
CA GLN A 220 7.75 26.83 -6.39
C GLN A 220 9.00 26.08 -6.86
N ILE A 221 8.83 24.87 -7.40
CA ILE A 221 9.94 24.09 -7.97
C ILE A 221 10.55 24.81 -9.17
N ALA A 222 9.74 25.32 -10.09
CA ALA A 222 10.24 26.07 -11.25
C ALA A 222 11.03 27.33 -10.84
N ARG A 223 10.55 28.08 -9.85
CA ARG A 223 11.28 29.23 -9.28
C ARG A 223 12.61 28.80 -8.65
N LYS A 224 12.62 27.71 -7.89
CA LYS A 224 13.85 27.17 -7.28
C LYS A 224 14.89 26.78 -8.34
N ASN A 225 14.43 26.27 -9.48
CA ASN A 225 15.29 25.83 -10.58
C ASN A 225 15.58 26.94 -11.61
N ASN A 226 15.05 28.15 -11.44
CA ASN A 226 15.12 29.24 -12.42
C ASN A 226 14.61 28.85 -13.83
N THR A 227 13.56 28.03 -13.89
CA THR A 227 12.93 27.58 -15.14
C THR A 227 11.49 28.05 -15.26
N SER A 228 10.90 27.92 -16.46
CA SER A 228 9.45 28.13 -16.63
C SER A 228 8.65 26.96 -16.03
N ARG A 229 7.45 27.27 -15.53
CA ARG A 229 6.56 26.35 -14.78
C ARG A 229 6.32 25.00 -15.48
N PHE A 230 6.23 24.99 -16.81
CA PHE A 230 5.96 23.79 -17.61
C PHE A 230 7.03 23.54 -18.66
N GLN A 231 8.21 24.09 -18.47
CA GLN A 231 9.33 23.77 -19.34
C GLN A 231 9.61 22.26 -19.25
N LYS A 232 9.89 21.63 -20.41
CA LYS A 232 10.53 20.32 -20.40
C LYS A 232 11.88 20.52 -19.71
N VAL A 233 12.00 20.03 -18.48
CA VAL A 233 13.30 19.94 -17.79
C VAL A 233 14.12 18.89 -18.51
#